data_AF-A0A1Y4TV19-F1
#
_entry.id   AF-A0A1Y4TV19-F1
#
_cell.length_a   1.000
_cell.length_b   1.000
_cell.length_c   1.000
_cell.angle_alpha   90.00
_cell.angle_beta   90.00
_cell.angle_gamma   90.00
#
_symmetry.space_group_name_H-M   'P 1'
#
loop_
_entity.id
_entity.type
_entity.pdbx_description
1 polymer ?
#
loop_
_entity_poly.entity_id
_entity_poly.type
_entity_poly.pdbx_seq_one_letter_code
_entity_poly.pdbx_strand_id
1 'polypeptide(L)'
;MYLHKDREMFKDMVEQTAEQSGRTPIVVEKDYYVTLILKLLSEQLDLCIFDGGTSLSKGYHVINRFSEDIDITFKEHIGESRRKKLKNSF
;
A
#
# COMPACT_ATOMS: atom_id res chain seq x y z
N MET A 1 14.88 -1.41 -10.43
CA MET A 1 15.62 -1.92 -9.25
C MET A 1 14.75 -1.72 -8.03
N TYR A 2 14.67 -2.69 -7.11
CA TYR A 2 13.92 -2.55 -5.85
C TYR A 2 14.90 -2.24 -4.72
N LEU A 3 14.68 -1.16 -3.95
CA LEU A 3 15.62 -0.70 -2.92
C LEU A 3 15.81 -1.75 -1.83
N HIS A 4 14.73 -2.42 -1.39
CA HIS A 4 14.75 -3.49 -0.39
C HIS A 4 15.62 -4.72 -0.76
N LYS A 5 16.10 -4.84 -2.01
CA LYS A 5 17.01 -5.92 -2.41
C LYS A 5 18.43 -5.72 -1.91
N ASP A 6 18.83 -4.47 -1.65
CA ASP A 6 20.05 -4.14 -0.96
C ASP A 6 19.70 -3.83 0.50
N ARG A 7 19.92 -4.80 1.40
CA ARG A 7 19.43 -4.69 2.79
C ARG A 7 20.17 -3.63 3.60
N GLU A 8 21.46 -3.42 3.34
CA GLU A 8 22.24 -2.40 4.03
C GLU A 8 21.82 -1.01 3.56
N MET A 9 21.82 -0.78 2.25
CA MET A 9 21.38 0.49 1.69
C MET A 9 19.91 0.79 2.06
N PHE A 10 19.03 -0.21 2.03
CA PHE A 10 17.63 -0.02 2.41
C PHE A 10 17.48 0.41 3.87
N LYS A 11 18.22 -0.21 4.78
CA LYS A 11 18.20 0.14 6.20
C LYS A 11 18.68 1.59 6.41
N ASP A 12 19.80 1.96 5.80
CA ASP A 12 20.35 3.31 5.91
C ASP A 12 19.37 4.38 5.38
N MET A 13 18.71 4.09 4.26
CA MET A 13 17.71 5.00 3.68
C MET A 13 16.44 5.10 4.53
N VAL A 14 16.01 4.01 5.17
CA VAL A 14 14.88 4.01 6.10
C VAL A 14 15.20 4.86 7.33
N GLU A 15 16.39 4.72 7.91
CA GLU A 15 16.83 5.49 9.06
C GLU A 15 16.93 6.99 8.75
N GLN A 16 17.57 7.35 7.64
CA GLN A 16 17.68 8.76 7.20
C GLN A 16 16.31 9.38 6.91
N THR A 17 15.42 8.64 6.24
CA THR A 17 14.07 9.14 5.92
C THR A 17 13.22 9.31 7.18
N ALA A 18 13.39 8.41 8.17
CA ALA A 18 12.71 8.50 9.46
C ALA A 18 13.11 9.79 10.20
N GLU A 19 14.42 10.07 10.25
CA GLU A 19 14.95 11.30 10.85
C GLU A 19 14.42 12.55 10.15
N GLN A 20 14.52 12.62 8.81
CA GLN A 20 14.08 13.78 8.04
C GLN A 20 12.57 14.03 8.10
N SER A 21 11.78 12.96 8.18
CA SER A 21 10.32 13.07 8.17
C SER A 21 9.69 13.15 9.57
N GLY A 22 10.48 13.03 10.63
CA GLY A 22 9.99 12.96 12.01
C GLY A 22 9.13 11.73 12.29
N ARG A 23 9.29 10.65 11.51
CA ARG A 23 8.56 9.38 11.64
C ARG A 23 9.46 8.31 12.22
N THR A 24 8.87 7.23 12.72
CA THR A 24 9.66 6.08 13.16
C THR A 24 10.15 5.27 11.95
N PRO A 25 11.34 4.62 12.03
CA PRO A 25 11.85 3.75 10.96
C PRO A 25 10.83 2.70 10.51
N ILE A 26 10.10 2.11 11.46
CA ILE A 26 9.05 1.13 11.17
C ILE A 26 7.91 1.70 10.33
N VAL A 27 7.52 2.97 10.54
CA VAL A 27 6.48 3.61 9.72
C VAL A 27 7.01 3.86 8.31
N VAL A 28 8.26 4.29 8.16
CA VAL A 28 8.88 4.51 6.85
C VAL A 28 8.99 3.21 6.05
N GLU A 29 9.47 2.15 6.70
CA GLU A 29 9.59 0.83 6.07
C GLU A 29 8.22 0.30 5.62
N LYS A 30 7.20 0.38 6.49
CA LYS A 30 5.84 -0.01 6.11
C LYS A 30 5.29 0.83 4.96
N ASP A 31 5.49 2.14 4.99
CA ASP A 31 5.06 3.06 3.93
C ASP A 31 5.71 2.73 2.58
N TYR A 32 6.98 2.35 2.58
CA TYR A 32 7.68 1.85 1.40
C TYR A 32 7.02 0.60 0.82
N TYR A 33 6.73 -0.41 1.65
CA TYR A 33 6.10 -1.64 1.17
C TYR A 33 4.65 -1.44 0.73
N VAL A 34 3.86 -0.64 1.45
CA VAL A 34 2.51 -0.26 1.03
C VAL A 34 2.55 0.38 -0.36
N THR A 35 3.42 1.37 -0.55
CA THR A 35 3.56 2.06 -1.84
C THR A 35 4.02 1.11 -2.96
N LEU A 36 4.94 0.19 -2.65
CA LEU A 36 5.40 -0.83 -3.60
C LEU A 36 4.26 -1.78 -4.01
N ILE A 37 3.46 -2.26 -3.06
CA ILE A 37 2.31 -3.12 -3.33
C ILE A 37 1.30 -2.40 -4.22
N LEU A 38 0.99 -1.13 -3.92
CA LEU A 38 0.08 -0.32 -4.75
C LEU A 38 0.59 -0.18 -6.19
N LYS A 39 1.89 0.07 -6.36
CA LYS A 39 2.50 0.12 -7.69
C LYS A 39 2.33 -1.20 -8.43
N LEU A 40 2.64 -2.33 -7.79
CA LEU A 40 2.54 -3.65 -8.42
C LEU A 40 1.10 -4.01 -8.77
N LEU A 41 0.14 -3.66 -7.89
CA LEU A 41 -1.28 -3.86 -8.16
C LEU A 41 -1.76 -3.01 -9.34
N SER A 42 -1.32 -1.76 -9.44
CA SER A 42 -1.68 -0.88 -10.57
C SER A 42 -1.16 -1.39 -11.91
N GLU A 43 -0.06 -2.14 -11.92
CA GLU A 43 0.51 -2.74 -13.14
C GLU A 43 -0.23 -4.01 -13.59
N GLN A 44 -0.99 -4.65 -12.70
CA GLN A 44 -1.61 -5.96 -12.95
C GLN A 44 -3.13 -5.90 -13.12
N LEU A 45 -3.80 -4.88 -12.57
CA LEU A 45 -5.26 -4.91 -12.38
C LEU A 45 -5.95 -3.64 -12.90
N ASP A 46 -6.40 -3.67 -14.17
CA ASP A 46 -7.25 -2.62 -14.77
C ASP A 46 -8.62 -2.46 -14.06
N LEU A 47 -9.01 -3.43 -13.24
CA LEU A 47 -10.33 -3.48 -12.57
C LEU A 47 -10.28 -3.11 -11.08
N CYS A 48 -9.10 -2.90 -10.51
CA CYS A 48 -8.96 -2.55 -9.10
C CYS A 48 -9.09 -1.06 -8.88
N ILE A 49 -9.99 -0.68 -7.98
CA ILE A 49 -10.15 0.68 -7.50
C ILE A 49 -9.56 0.73 -6.10
N PHE A 50 -8.66 1.68 -5.90
CA PHE A 50 -8.05 1.92 -4.60
C PHE A 50 -8.92 2.86 -3.76
N ASP A 51 -9.24 2.45 -2.54
CA ASP A 51 -10.16 3.17 -1.66
C ASP A 51 -9.56 3.36 -0.25
N GLY A 52 -10.36 3.85 0.69
CA GLY A 52 -10.05 3.87 2.11
C GLY A 52 -9.02 4.92 2.54
N GLY A 53 -8.38 4.69 3.69
CA GLY A 53 -7.47 5.67 4.31
C GLY A 53 -6.21 5.93 3.47
N THR A 54 -5.78 4.93 2.70
CA THR A 54 -4.55 5.04 1.93
C THR A 54 -4.78 5.79 0.63
N SER A 55 -5.98 5.72 0.00
CA SER A 55 -6.33 6.59 -1.12
C SER A 55 -6.43 8.06 -0.70
N LEU A 56 -6.99 8.32 0.49
CA LEU A 56 -7.10 9.66 1.07
C LEU A 56 -5.73 10.28 1.39
N SER A 57 -4.75 9.50 1.81
CA SER A 57 -3.40 9.98 2.14
C SER A 57 -2.47 10.07 0.92
N LYS A 58 -2.46 9.04 0.05
CA LYS A 58 -1.52 8.91 -1.07
C LYS A 58 -2.04 9.45 -2.41
N GLY A 59 -3.35 9.41 -2.65
CA GLY A 59 -3.95 9.85 -3.91
C GLY A 59 -4.54 11.25 -3.81
N TYR A 60 -5.34 11.50 -2.77
CA TYR A 60 -6.02 12.79 -2.59
C TYR A 60 -5.27 13.78 -1.68
N HIS A 61 -4.31 13.30 -0.89
CA HIS A 61 -3.54 14.10 0.06
C HIS A 61 -4.40 14.93 1.04
N VAL A 62 -5.58 14.42 1.40
CA VAL A 62 -6.53 15.12 2.30
C VAL A 62 -6.33 14.78 3.77
N ILE A 63 -5.55 13.74 4.07
CA ILE A 63 -5.13 13.39 5.43
C ILE A 63 -3.61 13.28 5.52
N ASN A 64 -3.04 13.71 6.65
CA ASN A 64 -1.60 13.65 6.92
C ASN A 64 -1.30 12.66 8.05
N ARG A 65 -1.78 11.42 7.91
CA ARG A 65 -1.45 10.31 8.81
C ARG A 65 -0.98 9.11 8.01
N PHE A 66 -0.16 8.27 8.63
CA PHE A 66 0.17 6.97 8.06
C PHE A 66 -1.09 6.09 8.00
N SER A 67 -1.24 5.36 6.91
CA SER A 67 -2.32 4.39 6.68
C SER A 67 -1.67 3.09 6.24
N GLU A 68 -1.71 2.09 7.12
CA GLU A 68 -1.06 0.80 6.92
C GLU A 68 -1.89 -0.12 6.00
N ASP A 69 -3.21 0.02 6.07
CA ASP A 69 -4.14 -0.86 5.37
C ASP A 69 -4.17 -0.55 3.86
N ILE A 70 -4.34 -1.58 3.05
CA ILE A 70 -4.52 -1.46 1.60
C ILE A 70 -5.95 -1.88 1.27
N ASP A 71 -6.83 -0.89 1.11
CA ASP A 71 -8.23 -1.12 0.75
C ASP A 71 -8.39 -1.17 -0.78
N ILE A 72 -8.81 -2.33 -1.30
CA ILE A 72 -9.03 -2.54 -2.74
C ILE A 72 -10.46 -2.98 -2.96
N THR A 73 -11.12 -2.35 -3.92
CA THR A 73 -12.41 -2.78 -4.46
C THR A 73 -12.30 -3.07 -5.96
N PHE A 74 -13.34 -3.66 -6.53
CA PHE A 74 -13.40 -3.99 -7.96
C PHE A 74 -14.49 -3.17 -8.64
N LYS A 75 -14.24 -2.78 -9.89
CA LYS A 75 -15.21 -2.03 -10.71
C LYS A 75 -16.54 -2.79 -10.89
N GLU A 76 -16.49 -4.12 -10.94
CA GLU A 76 -17.70 -4.93 -10.91
C GLU A 76 -18.22 -5.07 -9.48
N HIS A 77 -19.50 -4.74 -9.29
CA HIS A 77 -20.19 -4.99 -8.03
C HIS A 77 -20.44 -6.50 -7.86
N ILE A 78 -19.46 -7.20 -7.31
CA ILE A 78 -19.59 -8.63 -7.02
C ILE A 78 -20.59 -8.78 -5.86
N GLY A 79 -21.78 -9.34 -6.14
CA GLY A 79 -22.80 -9.61 -5.13
C GLY A 79 -22.29 -10.56 -4.02
N GLU A 80 -22.90 -10.48 -2.83
CA GLU A 80 -22.46 -11.22 -1.63
C GLU A 80 -22.29 -12.73 -1.88
N SER A 81 -23.19 -13.33 -2.65
CA SER A 81 -23.14 -14.76 -2.99
C SER A 81 -21.88 -15.13 -3.78
N ARG A 82 -21.44 -14.28 -4.72
CA ARG A 82 -20.23 -14.50 -5.53
C ARG A 82 -18.96 -14.21 -4.71
N ARG A 83 -18.99 -13.22 -3.80
CA ARG A 83 -17.89 -12.99 -2.83
C ARG A 83 -17.69 -14.18 -1.88
N LYS A 84 -18.77 -14.74 -1.32
CA LYS A 84 -18.70 -15.94 -0.46
C LYS A 84 -18.11 -17.13 -1.20
N LYS A 85 -18.50 -17.34 -2.47
CA LYS A 85 -17.91 -18.39 -3.30
C LYS A 85 -16.41 -18.17 -3.52
N LEU A 86 -15.99 -16.96 -3.90
CA LEU A 86 -14.57 -16.64 -4.11
C LEU A 86 -13.73 -16.81 -2.83
N LYS A 87 -14.22 -16.37 -1.67
CA LYS A 87 -13.53 -16.53 -0.39
C LYS A 87 -13.29 -18.00 0.01
N ASN A 88 -14.18 -18.89 -0.41
CA ASN A 88 -14.12 -20.31 -0.06
C ASN A 88 -13.51 -21.18 -1.18
N SER A 89 -12.99 -20.57 -2.25
CA SER A 89 -12.42 -21.29 -3.42
C SER A 89 -10.89 -21.40 -3.39
N PHE A 90 -10.26 -20.93 -2.31
CA PHE A 90 -8.83 -21.01 -2.02
C PHE A 90 -8.64 -21.57 -0.60
#